data_AF-A0A415HMD3-F1
#
_entry.id   AF-A0A415HMD3-F1
#
_cell.length_a   1.000
_cell.length_b   1.000
_cell.length_c   1.000
_cell.angle_alpha   90.00
_cell.angle_beta   90.00
_cell.angle_gamma   90.00
#
_symmetry.space_group_name_H-M   'P 1'
#
loop_
_entity.id
_entity.type
_entity.pdbx_description
1 polymer ?
#
loop_
_entity_poly.entity_id
_entity_poly.type
_entity_poly.pdbx_seq_one_letter_code
_entity_poly.pdbx_strand_id
1 'polypeptide(L)'
;MKATDAIGIVSKSGRYGGTYAHTDIAFEFVLWISPEFKLYIIKDYQRLKKDEADRLAIGWDVKRGLSKINYRIHTDAVKEFLITPTLSPQEMAYTYASEADILNMALFGKTAAQWRNENREEAVRSGQLLLGRKSIV
;
A
#
# COMPACT_ATOMS: atom_id res chain seq x y z
N MET A 1 -19.13 0.55 46.83
CA MET A 1 -20.22 -0.05 46.02
C MET A 1 -19.94 -1.54 45.78
N LYS A 2 -20.22 -2.40 46.76
CA LYS A 2 -20.38 -3.85 46.53
C LYS A 2 -21.85 -4.25 46.30
N ALA A 3 -22.77 -3.29 46.49
CA ALA A 3 -24.22 -3.48 46.44
C ALA A 3 -24.78 -3.40 45.01
N THR A 4 -24.12 -2.66 44.13
CA THR A 4 -24.44 -2.57 42.71
C THR A 4 -23.38 -3.34 41.95
N ASP A 5 -23.75 -4.44 41.31
CA ASP A 5 -22.89 -5.28 40.46
C ASP A 5 -22.60 -4.55 39.12
N ALA A 6 -22.10 -3.33 39.22
CA ALA A 6 -21.88 -2.44 38.09
C ALA A 6 -20.56 -2.82 37.40
N ILE A 7 -20.66 -3.24 36.14
CA ILE A 7 -19.50 -3.56 35.30
C ILE A 7 -18.89 -2.25 34.79
N GLY A 8 -17.59 -2.06 34.99
CA GLY A 8 -16.84 -0.93 34.41
C GLY A 8 -16.81 0.36 35.23
N ILE A 9 -17.41 0.41 36.43
CA ILE A 9 -17.29 1.54 37.37
C ILE A 9 -16.81 1.03 38.73
N VAL A 10 -15.80 1.68 39.30
CA VAL A 10 -15.21 1.33 40.59
C VAL A 10 -15.19 2.56 41.50
N SER A 11 -15.90 2.50 42.62
CA SER A 11 -15.88 3.55 43.64
C SER A 11 -15.12 3.09 44.88
N LYS A 12 -14.06 3.82 45.22
CA LYS A 12 -13.21 3.57 46.39
C LYS A 12 -13.32 4.74 47.38
N SER A 13 -13.43 4.43 48.68
CA SER A 13 -13.40 5.41 49.76
C SER A 13 -12.00 5.56 50.35
N GLY A 14 -11.67 6.74 50.90
CA GLY A 14 -10.40 7.01 51.59
C GLY A 14 -9.66 8.23 51.02
N ARG A 15 -8.45 8.49 51.53
CA ARG A 15 -7.62 9.64 51.14
C ARG A 15 -7.25 9.67 49.65
N TYR A 16 -7.22 8.50 49.00
CA TYR A 16 -7.05 8.31 47.56
C TYR A 16 -8.29 7.66 46.93
N GLY A 17 -9.45 7.94 47.54
CA GLY A 17 -10.74 7.49 47.04
C GLY A 17 -11.20 8.31 45.83
N GLY A 18 -12.14 7.75 45.09
CA GLY A 18 -12.69 8.32 43.88
C GLY A 18 -13.58 7.33 43.15
N THR A 19 -14.33 7.84 42.18
CA THR A 19 -15.07 7.03 41.23
C THR A 19 -14.27 6.96 39.93
N TYR A 20 -13.89 5.75 39.57
CA TYR A 20 -13.15 5.45 38.35
C TYR A 20 -14.08 4.70 37.41
N ALA A 21 -13.99 4.97 36.12
CA ALA A 21 -14.75 4.28 35.11
C ALA A 21 -13.82 3.82 33.98
N HIS A 22 -14.25 2.81 33.24
CA HIS A 22 -13.65 2.48 31.95
C HIS A 22 -13.64 3.72 31.05
N THR A 23 -12.62 3.86 30.21
CA THR A 23 -12.41 5.02 29.35
C THR A 23 -13.68 5.39 28.59
N ASP A 24 -14.31 4.44 27.91
CA ASP A 24 -15.53 4.69 27.12
C ASP A 24 -16.69 5.23 27.96
N ILE A 25 -16.89 4.69 29.17
CA ILE A 25 -17.93 5.15 30.09
C ILE A 25 -17.61 6.59 30.53
N ALA A 26 -16.36 6.86 30.89
CA ALA A 26 -15.93 8.21 31.26
C ALA A 26 -16.11 9.20 30.10
N PHE A 27 -15.77 8.80 28.87
CA PHE A 27 -15.96 9.63 27.67
C PHE A 27 -17.44 9.95 27.44
N GLU A 28 -18.35 8.98 27.53
CA GLU A 28 -19.79 9.23 27.40
C GLU A 28 -20.31 10.23 28.45
N PHE A 29 -19.88 10.10 29.71
CA PHE A 29 -20.22 11.07 30.76
C PHE A 29 -19.72 12.48 30.42
N VAL A 30 -18.47 12.61 30.00
CA VAL A 30 -17.88 13.92 29.67
C VAL A 30 -18.53 14.52 28.41
N LEU A 31 -18.85 13.69 27.40
CA LEU A 31 -19.56 14.09 26.18
C LEU A 31 -20.97 14.60 26.44
N TRP A 32 -21.65 14.07 27.47
CA TRP A 32 -22.97 14.56 27.89
C TRP A 32 -22.87 15.90 28.65
N ILE A 33 -21.87 16.03 29.52
CA ILE A 33 -21.68 17.21 30.36
C ILE A 33 -21.19 18.43 29.56
N SER A 34 -20.28 18.23 28.60
CA SER A 34 -19.65 19.33 27.85
C SER A 34 -19.93 19.24 26.34
N PRO A 35 -20.81 20.10 25.81
CA PRO A 35 -21.02 20.24 24.37
C PRO A 35 -19.75 20.63 23.61
N GLU A 36 -18.85 21.39 24.23
CA GLU A 36 -17.57 21.81 23.65
C GLU A 36 -16.64 20.61 23.45
N PHE A 37 -16.53 19.76 24.48
CA PHE A 37 -15.75 18.53 24.39
C PHE A 37 -16.31 17.59 23.31
N LYS A 38 -17.64 17.45 23.25
CA LYS A 38 -18.31 16.68 22.18
C LYS A 38 -17.97 17.22 20.79
N LEU A 39 -18.04 18.53 20.58
CA LEU A 39 -17.69 19.14 19.30
C LEU A 39 -16.20 18.92 18.94
N TYR A 40 -15.31 19.00 19.93
CA TYR A 40 -13.88 18.75 19.74
C TYR A 40 -13.62 17.33 19.21
N ILE A 41 -14.19 16.32 19.87
CA ILE A 41 -14.04 14.91 19.45
C ILE A 41 -14.60 14.68 18.04
N ILE A 42 -15.77 15.25 17.73
CA ILE A 42 -16.37 15.12 16.38
C ILE A 42 -15.46 15.72 15.31
N LYS A 43 -14.90 16.92 15.57
CA LYS A 43 -13.99 17.59 14.62
C LYS A 43 -12.71 16.80 14.43
N ASP A 44 -12.13 16.27 15.50
CA ASP A 44 -10.91 15.49 15.43
C ASP A 44 -11.11 14.18 14.67
N TYR A 45 -12.24 13.50 14.90
CA TYR A 45 -12.64 12.33 14.12
C TYR A 45 -12.78 12.65 12.62
N GLN A 46 -13.47 13.74 12.28
CA GLN A 46 -13.62 14.18 10.88
C GLN A 46 -12.27 14.46 10.23
N ARG A 47 -11.34 15.10 10.96
CA ARG A 47 -9.98 15.36 10.50
C ARG A 47 -9.24 14.05 10.21
N LEU A 48 -9.21 13.12 11.16
CA LEU A 48 -8.56 11.81 10.98
C LEU A 48 -9.13 11.05 9.78
N LYS A 49 -10.45 11.10 9.58
CA LYS A 49 -11.09 10.46 8.43
C LYS A 49 -10.67 11.09 7.10
N LYS A 50 -10.52 12.41 7.06
CA LYS A 50 -10.04 13.12 5.87
C LYS A 50 -8.59 12.78 5.58
N ASP A 51 -7.72 12.85 6.57
CA ASP A 51 -6.29 12.59 6.41
C ASP A 51 -6.04 11.15 5.91
N GLU A 52 -6.81 10.17 6.41
CA GLU A 52 -6.73 8.79 5.92
C GLU A 52 -7.25 8.63 4.49
N ALA A 53 -8.34 9.32 4.13
CA ALA A 53 -8.86 9.31 2.77
C ALA A 53 -7.85 9.91 1.77
N ASP A 54 -7.24 11.05 2.12
CA ASP A 54 -6.22 11.72 1.31
C ASP A 54 -4.99 10.82 1.12
N ARG A 55 -4.54 10.16 2.20
CA ARG A 55 -3.43 9.18 2.13
C ARG A 55 -3.74 8.02 1.18
N LEU A 56 -4.95 7.47 1.22
CA LEU A 56 -5.36 6.36 0.36
C LEU A 56 -5.49 6.79 -1.11
N ALA A 57 -5.97 8.01 -1.37
CA ALA A 57 -6.10 8.56 -2.72
C ALA A 57 -4.73 8.69 -3.41
N ILE A 58 -3.70 9.16 -2.70
CA ILE A 58 -2.34 9.28 -3.23
C ILE A 58 -1.81 7.91 -3.72
N GLY A 59 -2.02 6.86 -2.94
CA GLY A 59 -1.59 5.51 -3.33
C GLY A 59 -2.26 5.01 -4.60
N TRP A 60 -3.53 5.36 -4.81
CA TRP A 60 -4.29 4.98 -6.01
C TRP A 60 -3.79 5.72 -7.26
N ASP A 61 -3.57 7.02 -7.17
CA ASP A 61 -3.08 7.84 -8.28
C ASP A 61 -1.66 7.45 -8.72
N VAL A 62 -0.78 7.17 -7.76
CA VAL A 62 0.57 6.70 -8.04
C VAL A 62 0.55 5.36 -8.77
N LYS A 63 -0.29 4.41 -8.33
CA LYS A 63 -0.42 3.10 -9.01
C LYS A 63 -0.91 3.27 -10.45
N ARG A 64 -1.95 4.10 -10.67
CA ARG A 64 -2.47 4.37 -12.02
C ARG A 64 -1.44 5.06 -12.91
N GLY A 65 -0.72 6.04 -12.38
CA GLY A 65 0.37 6.73 -13.08
C GLY A 65 1.47 5.76 -13.51
N LEU A 66 1.91 4.90 -12.59
CA LEU A 66 2.94 3.88 -12.86
C LEU A 66 2.46 2.88 -13.92
N SER A 67 1.23 2.37 -13.83
CA SER A 67 0.66 1.47 -14.84
C SER A 67 0.58 2.14 -16.23
N LYS A 68 0.21 3.41 -16.31
CA LYS A 68 0.13 4.17 -17.57
C LYS A 68 1.52 4.37 -18.19
N ILE A 69 2.51 4.73 -17.38
CA ILE A 69 3.91 4.85 -17.83
C ILE A 69 4.41 3.50 -18.33
N ASN A 70 4.16 2.42 -17.57
CA ASN A 70 4.56 1.07 -17.95
C ASN A 70 3.95 0.64 -19.28
N TYR A 71 2.65 0.89 -19.48
CA TYR A 71 1.98 0.59 -20.74
C TYR A 71 2.57 1.36 -21.92
N ARG A 72 2.90 2.66 -21.73
CA ARG A 72 3.54 3.47 -22.80
C ARG A 72 4.93 2.96 -23.13
N ILE A 73 5.77 2.72 -22.12
CA ILE A 73 7.13 2.17 -22.33
C ILE A 73 7.06 0.84 -23.09
N HIS A 74 6.17 -0.06 -22.67
CA HIS A 74 6.00 -1.34 -23.36
C HIS A 74 5.48 -1.17 -24.79
N THR A 75 4.49 -0.30 -25.01
CA THR A 75 3.94 -0.05 -26.35
C THR A 75 4.96 0.58 -27.29
N ASP A 76 5.74 1.54 -26.79
CA ASP A 76 6.76 2.24 -27.58
C ASP A 76 7.92 1.28 -27.89
N ALA A 77 8.34 0.45 -26.94
CA ALA A 77 9.31 -0.62 -27.19
C ALA A 77 8.84 -1.63 -28.24
N VAL A 78 7.57 -2.06 -28.19
CA VAL A 78 6.97 -2.94 -29.21
C VAL A 78 6.98 -2.26 -30.58
N LYS A 79 6.62 -0.97 -30.67
CA LYS A 79 6.61 -0.24 -31.94
C LYS A 79 7.99 -0.06 -32.54
N GLU A 80 8.99 0.28 -31.73
CA GLU A 80 10.35 0.56 -32.20
C GLU A 80 11.16 -0.71 -32.49
N PHE A 81 10.88 -1.81 -31.78
CA PHE A 81 11.73 -3.01 -31.80
C PHE A 81 11.03 -4.32 -32.18
N LEU A 82 9.69 -4.42 -32.20
CA LEU A 82 8.99 -5.63 -32.72
C LEU A 82 8.40 -5.46 -34.11
N ILE A 83 8.00 -4.24 -34.47
CA ILE A 83 7.36 -3.99 -35.77
C ILE A 83 8.42 -3.73 -36.87
N THR A 84 9.69 -3.52 -36.50
CA THR A 84 10.77 -3.08 -37.41
C THR A 84 12.00 -4.00 -37.57
N PRO A 85 12.22 -5.10 -36.83
CA PRO A 85 13.15 -6.15 -37.25
C PRO A 85 12.39 -7.35 -37.79
N THR A 86 12.69 -7.73 -39.04
CA THR A 86 12.32 -9.03 -39.58
C THR A 86 12.98 -10.12 -38.73
N LEU A 87 12.25 -10.63 -37.72
CA LEU A 87 12.66 -11.79 -36.93
C LEU A 87 12.91 -12.98 -37.87
N SER A 88 13.98 -13.74 -37.62
CA SER A 88 14.26 -14.97 -38.35
C SER A 88 13.08 -15.95 -38.21
N PRO A 89 12.75 -16.77 -39.23
CA PRO A 89 11.74 -17.82 -39.11
C PRO A 89 11.96 -18.75 -37.90
N GLN A 90 13.22 -18.93 -37.47
CA GLN A 90 13.58 -19.70 -36.28
C GLN A 90 13.18 -18.98 -34.97
N GLU A 91 13.26 -17.65 -34.95
CA GLU A 91 12.89 -16.81 -33.81
C GLU A 91 11.36 -16.69 -33.68
N MET A 92 10.64 -16.63 -34.81
CA MET A 92 9.18 -16.67 -34.83
C MET A 92 8.60 -18.05 -34.41
N ALA A 93 9.36 -19.12 -34.60
CA ALA A 93 8.95 -20.47 -34.25
C ALA A 93 9.06 -20.79 -32.74
N TYR A 94 9.79 -19.97 -31.96
CA TYR A 94 9.81 -20.14 -30.51
C TYR A 94 8.44 -19.78 -29.93
N THR A 95 7.82 -20.74 -29.25
CA THR A 95 6.66 -20.48 -28.39
C THR A 95 7.18 -19.81 -27.12
N TYR A 96 7.05 -18.49 -27.04
CA TYR A 96 7.49 -17.73 -25.88
C TYR A 96 6.66 -18.10 -24.65
N ALA A 97 7.34 -18.51 -23.58
CA ALA A 97 6.68 -18.96 -22.35
C ALA A 97 6.19 -17.80 -21.46
N SER A 98 6.75 -16.60 -21.63
CA SER A 98 6.41 -15.43 -20.81
C SER A 98 6.45 -14.12 -21.60
N GLU A 99 5.66 -13.13 -21.16
CA GLU A 99 5.68 -11.75 -21.70
C GLU A 99 7.09 -11.13 -21.63
N ALA A 100 7.84 -11.47 -20.58
CA ALA A 100 9.23 -11.03 -20.43
C ALA A 100 10.17 -11.61 -21.50
N ASP A 101 9.92 -12.83 -21.98
CA ASP A 101 10.72 -13.41 -23.07
C ASP A 101 10.41 -12.73 -24.41
N ILE A 102 9.14 -12.40 -24.67
CA ILE A 102 8.73 -11.66 -25.87
C ILE A 102 9.38 -10.27 -25.87
N LEU A 103 9.32 -9.56 -24.74
CA LEU A 103 9.92 -8.24 -24.58
C LEU A 103 11.45 -8.24 -24.69
N ASN A 104 12.14 -9.22 -24.10
CA ASN A 104 13.60 -9.28 -24.20
C ASN A 104 14.05 -9.71 -25.61
N MET A 105 13.29 -10.56 -26.28
CA MET A 105 13.56 -10.92 -27.67
C MET A 105 13.38 -9.71 -28.59
N ALA A 106 12.33 -8.91 -28.38
CA ALA A 106 12.13 -7.64 -29.05
C ALA A 106 13.32 -6.69 -28.90
N LEU A 107 13.69 -6.42 -27.65
CA LEU A 107 14.63 -5.34 -27.31
C LEU A 107 16.08 -5.73 -27.53
N PHE A 108 16.43 -7.00 -27.27
CA PHE A 108 17.80 -7.46 -27.16
C PHE A 108 18.11 -8.70 -28.02
N GLY A 109 17.11 -9.28 -28.71
CA GLY A 109 17.29 -10.51 -29.48
C GLY A 109 17.62 -11.73 -28.61
N LYS A 110 17.23 -11.72 -27.33
CA LYS A 110 17.57 -12.78 -26.34
C LYS A 110 16.37 -13.09 -25.44
N THR A 111 16.31 -14.31 -24.91
CA THR A 111 15.30 -14.67 -23.90
C THR A 111 15.53 -13.93 -22.57
N ALA A 112 14.50 -13.82 -21.73
CA ALA A 112 14.60 -13.20 -20.42
C ALA A 112 15.56 -13.95 -19.49
N ALA A 113 15.70 -15.27 -19.66
CA ALA A 113 16.66 -16.07 -18.94
C ALA A 113 18.11 -15.73 -19.33
N GLN A 114 18.38 -15.61 -20.64
CA GLN A 114 19.70 -15.22 -21.15
C GLN A 114 20.07 -13.80 -20.72
N TRP A 115 19.15 -12.84 -20.86
CA TRP A 115 19.37 -11.46 -20.45
C TRP A 115 19.69 -11.33 -18.95
N ARG A 116 18.96 -12.05 -18.08
CA ARG A 116 19.22 -12.05 -16.63
C ARG A 116 20.57 -12.67 -16.26
N ASN A 117 21.01 -13.68 -17.01
CA ASN A 117 22.33 -14.29 -16.79
C ASN A 117 23.47 -13.36 -17.18
N GLU A 118 23.30 -12.58 -18.25
CA GLU A 118 24.28 -11.58 -18.70
C GLU A 118 24.27 -10.33 -17.79
N ASN A 119 23.11 -9.91 -17.32
CA ASN A 119 22.91 -8.69 -16.52
C ASN A 119 22.62 -9.01 -15.04
N ARG A 120 23.39 -9.92 -14.43
CA ARG A 120 23.16 -10.35 -13.03
C ARG A 120 23.15 -9.21 -12.02
N GLU A 121 24.03 -8.23 -12.14
CA GLU A 121 24.08 -7.11 -11.19
C GLU A 121 22.82 -6.25 -11.23
N GLU A 122 22.28 -6.02 -12.43
CA GLU A 122 21.10 -5.18 -12.61
C GLU A 122 19.81 -5.92 -12.22
N ALA A 123 19.75 -7.23 -12.49
CA ALA A 123 18.70 -8.11 -12.00
C ALA A 123 18.66 -8.18 -10.46
N VAL A 124 19.82 -8.19 -9.80
CA VAL A 124 19.92 -8.17 -8.33
C VAL A 124 19.51 -6.81 -7.76
N ARG A 125 19.94 -5.70 -8.37
CA ARG A 125 19.54 -4.34 -7.96
C ARG A 125 18.03 -4.11 -8.05
N SER A 126 17.41 -4.53 -9.15
CA SER A 126 15.96 -4.40 -9.35
C SER A 126 15.16 -5.34 -8.41
N GLY A 127 15.66 -6.55 -8.13
CA GLY A 127 15.09 -7.45 -7.12
C GLY A 127 15.20 -6.92 -5.68
N GLN A 128 16.34 -6.32 -5.32
CA GLN A 128 16.54 -5.69 -4.00
C GLN A 128 15.65 -4.45 -3.81
N LEU A 129 15.40 -3.66 -4.87
CA LEU A 129 14.50 -2.51 -4.80
C LEU A 129 13.04 -2.92 -4.54
N LEU A 130 12.62 -4.09 -5.05
CA LEU A 130 11.29 -4.66 -4.83
C LEU A 130 11.15 -5.35 -3.45
N LEU A 131 12.21 -6.01 -2.97
CA LEU A 131 12.22 -6.68 -1.66
C LEU A 131 12.44 -5.72 -0.49
N GLY A 132 13.22 -4.65 -0.68
CA GLY A 132 13.44 -3.60 0.32
C GLY A 132 12.19 -2.78 0.68
N ARG A 133 11.13 -2.84 -0.15
CA ARG A 133 9.82 -2.22 0.16
C ARG A 133 8.88 -3.11 1.00
N LYS A 134 9.19 -4.39 1.20
CA LYS A 134 8.37 -5.32 1.99
C LYS A 134 8.70 -5.35 3.49
N SER A 135 9.72 -4.59 3.95
CA SER A 135 10.15 -4.59 5.36
C SER A 135 9.71 -3.36 6.16
N ILE A 136 8.51 -2.82 5.86
CA ILE A 136 7.83 -1.87 6.75
C ILE A 136 6.45 -2.46 7.06
N VAL A 137 6.46 -3.45 7.95
CA VAL A 137 5.33 -3.83 8.81
C VAL A 137 5.89 -4.01 10.21
#